data_AF-G4YPT8-F1
#
_entry.id   AF-G4YPT8-F1
#
_cell.length_a   1.000
_cell.length_b   1.000
_cell.length_c   1.000
_cell.angle_alpha   90.00
_cell.angle_beta   90.00
_cell.angle_gamma   90.00
#
_symmetry.space_group_name_H-M   'P 1'
#
loop_
_entity.id
_entity.type
_entity.pdbx_description
1 polymer ?
#
loop_
_entity_poly.entity_id
_entity_poly.type
_entity_poly.pdbx_seq_one_letter_code
_entity_poly.pdbx_strand_id
1 'polypeptide(L)'
;MRTEEARTIALLDAKGVENYEIVLLDLQPERWDEMTSVSRSKRLPQVHVDGIFFGTVLDSNIILEAFGHATTSMNLNSSRFGKVTTLQVSFGLHPWEFQICGCCISPFLLEKSRVTREKIGPGRDQSDMNFHILYAMVAGVNEFPFMHLLAKDLRLDGVNCSAFMYLGRSDHQLAEFVSKEDTWKKDVERWQQVIDCMDELSLSPDQQKSIFKVLSAVLWLGNIELDYKTESKKLVMSSKCVPDAPGRVVELLELGSVEQLERMLTTKSVTLQSTNEVFEVALEKGQVNHVRDSLARLLYQLVFDYIVDAMNDATKLDTPADGATDVSRQDVASLKIIDVFGFEDLSCNSLDQLCINYLSEKLYAREEQVVLAAYSSNVALGPRLFASLEELTILHQSENETAQQEEKRNMLFVRNIYERNSTRLLDPPRVVNNGKRRSSVALTILPFVIPHTRGNVIYDASDFVKKNSDFVYPNLLEGLKASSSVHVQRMLDTSHKM
;
A
#
# COMPACT_ATOMS: atom_id res chain seq x y z
N MET A 1 -7.49 -32.86 -17.15
CA MET A 1 -6.09 -32.82 -17.66
C MET A 1 -5.84 -32.03 -18.95
N ARG A 2 -6.80 -31.39 -19.62
CA ARG A 2 -6.54 -30.74 -20.94
C ARG A 2 -6.93 -29.26 -21.00
N THR A 3 -7.28 -28.66 -19.86
CA THR A 3 -8.01 -27.38 -19.85
C THR A 3 -7.13 -26.18 -19.54
N GLU A 4 -6.09 -26.29 -18.70
CA GLU A 4 -5.28 -25.13 -18.30
C GLU A 4 -4.08 -24.86 -19.22
N GLU A 5 -3.37 -25.89 -19.69
CA GLU A 5 -2.31 -25.72 -20.69
C GLU A 5 -2.87 -25.10 -21.98
N ALA A 6 -4.06 -25.55 -22.39
CA ALA A 6 -4.79 -24.96 -23.51
C ALA A 6 -5.20 -23.50 -23.24
N ARG A 7 -5.45 -23.11 -21.99
CA ARG A 7 -5.84 -21.76 -21.59
C ARG A 7 -4.64 -20.81 -21.59
N THR A 8 -3.49 -21.26 -21.09
CA THR A 8 -2.23 -20.49 -21.12
C THR A 8 -1.72 -20.30 -22.54
N ILE A 9 -1.79 -21.34 -23.39
CA ILE A 9 -1.44 -21.25 -24.81
C ILE A 9 -2.42 -20.32 -25.54
N ALA A 10 -3.73 -20.44 -25.29
CA ALA A 10 -4.71 -19.53 -25.88
C ALA A 10 -4.51 -18.07 -25.46
N LEU A 11 -4.01 -17.81 -24.24
CA LEU A 11 -3.71 -16.47 -23.75
C LEU A 11 -2.44 -15.88 -24.39
N LEU A 12 -1.43 -16.72 -24.66
CA LEU A 12 -0.21 -16.36 -25.38
C LEU A 12 -0.50 -16.08 -26.86
N ASP A 13 -1.34 -16.90 -27.49
CA ASP A 13 -1.83 -16.70 -28.86
C ASP A 13 -2.67 -15.44 -28.99
N ALA A 14 -3.57 -15.17 -28.04
CA ALA A 14 -4.38 -13.94 -27.99
C ALA A 14 -3.52 -12.67 -27.81
N LYS A 15 -2.32 -12.79 -27.24
CA LYS A 15 -1.35 -11.70 -27.07
C LYS A 15 -0.31 -11.61 -28.19
N GLY A 16 -0.39 -12.46 -29.21
CA GLY A 16 0.51 -12.44 -30.38
C GLY A 16 1.96 -12.81 -30.07
N VAL A 17 2.19 -13.61 -29.03
CA VAL A 17 3.54 -14.02 -28.62
C VAL A 17 3.99 -15.22 -29.46
N GLU A 18 4.72 -14.97 -30.54
CA GLU A 18 5.13 -16.00 -31.51
C GLU A 18 6.23 -16.95 -31.00
N ASN A 19 6.99 -16.54 -29.99
CA ASN A 19 8.06 -17.35 -29.39
C ASN A 19 7.97 -17.30 -27.87
N TYR A 20 7.73 -18.44 -27.24
CA TYR A 20 7.80 -18.61 -25.80
C TYR A 20 8.53 -19.91 -25.47
N GLU A 21 9.27 -19.91 -24.36
CA GLU A 21 9.96 -21.08 -23.84
C GLU A 21 9.46 -21.32 -22.42
N ILE A 22 8.92 -22.51 -22.15
CA ILE A 22 8.49 -22.90 -20.81
C ILE A 22 9.71 -23.52 -20.11
N VAL A 23 10.41 -22.73 -19.32
CA VAL A 23 11.55 -23.19 -18.51
C VAL A 23 11.03 -23.78 -17.20
N LEU A 24 11.12 -25.10 -17.06
CA LEU A 24 10.81 -25.80 -15.81
C LEU A 24 12.05 -25.78 -14.91
N LEU A 25 11.98 -25.06 -13.80
CA LEU A 25 13.02 -25.08 -12.76
C LEU A 25 12.86 -26.36 -11.92
N ASP A 26 13.72 -27.35 -12.17
CA ASP A 26 13.94 -28.48 -11.26
C ASP A 26 15.29 -28.31 -10.55
N LEU A 27 15.31 -28.60 -9.24
CA LEU A 27 16.35 -28.23 -8.26
C LEU A 27 17.62 -29.12 -8.30
N GLN A 28 17.90 -29.79 -9.42
CA GLN A 28 19.10 -30.63 -9.57
C GLN A 28 19.92 -30.23 -10.81
N PRO A 29 20.95 -29.38 -10.63
CA PRO A 29 21.78 -28.86 -11.72
C PRO A 29 22.56 -29.95 -12.48
N GLU A 30 22.82 -31.11 -11.87
CA GLU A 30 23.71 -32.12 -12.46
C GLU A 30 23.09 -32.92 -13.62
N ARG A 31 21.78 -32.76 -13.89
CA ARG A 31 21.04 -33.58 -14.87
C ARG A 31 20.58 -32.82 -16.12
N TRP A 32 20.97 -31.55 -16.24
CA TRP A 32 20.51 -30.67 -17.33
C TRP A 32 20.99 -31.09 -18.73
N ASP A 33 22.21 -31.62 -18.84
CA ASP A 33 22.78 -32.06 -20.13
C ASP A 33 22.14 -33.35 -20.67
N GLU A 34 21.67 -34.24 -19.79
CA GLU A 34 20.89 -35.42 -20.22
C GLU A 34 19.49 -35.02 -20.70
N MET A 35 18.91 -33.95 -20.14
CA MET A 35 17.53 -33.54 -20.44
C MET A 35 17.35 -32.86 -21.80
N THR A 36 18.33 -32.05 -22.23
CA THR A 36 18.32 -31.39 -23.55
C THR A 36 18.34 -32.39 -24.71
N SER A 37 18.85 -33.61 -24.48
CA SER A 37 18.97 -34.65 -25.50
C SER A 37 17.70 -35.49 -25.74
N VAL A 38 16.70 -35.44 -24.85
CA VAL A 38 15.53 -36.37 -24.87
C VAL A 38 14.17 -35.65 -25.07
N SER A 39 14.15 -34.35 -25.33
CA SER A 39 12.89 -33.59 -25.43
C SER A 39 12.17 -33.79 -26.77
N ARG A 40 11.36 -34.85 -26.90
CA ARG A 40 10.25 -34.94 -27.87
C ARG A 40 8.89 -35.35 -27.29
N SER A 41 8.82 -35.62 -26.00
CA SER A 41 7.56 -35.72 -25.26
C SER A 41 7.90 -35.95 -23.80
N LYS A 42 7.61 -34.96 -22.95
CA LYS A 42 7.62 -35.15 -21.50
C LYS A 42 6.34 -34.57 -20.94
N ARG A 43 5.47 -35.47 -20.49
CA ARG A 43 4.32 -35.13 -19.65
C ARG A 43 4.85 -34.57 -18.33
N LEU A 44 4.23 -33.48 -17.88
CA LEU A 44 4.35 -32.99 -16.51
C LEU A 44 3.94 -34.09 -15.51
N PRO A 45 4.56 -34.19 -14.33
CA PRO A 45 3.86 -34.69 -13.15
C PRO A 45 2.67 -33.77 -12.98
N GLN A 46 1.47 -34.33 -13.07
CA GLN A 46 0.28 -33.55 -12.80
C GLN A 46 0.23 -33.25 -11.31
N VAL A 47 0.45 -31.99 -10.95
CA VAL A 47 -0.13 -31.48 -9.71
C VAL A 47 -1.64 -31.54 -9.95
N HIS A 48 -2.30 -32.57 -9.41
CA HIS A 48 -3.76 -32.58 -9.32
C HIS A 48 -4.15 -31.46 -8.37
N VAL A 49 -4.45 -30.29 -8.93
CA VAL A 49 -5.19 -29.25 -8.22
C VAL A 49 -6.67 -29.58 -8.39
N ASP A 50 -7.11 -30.67 -7.77
CA ASP A 50 -8.54 -30.91 -7.64
C ASP A 50 -9.08 -29.94 -6.59
N GLY A 51 -9.76 -28.90 -7.08
CA GLY A 51 -10.52 -27.95 -6.27
C GLY A 51 -9.78 -26.65 -5.94
N ILE A 52 -10.06 -25.60 -6.73
CA ILE A 52 -10.15 -24.17 -6.37
C ILE A 52 -8.89 -23.49 -5.77
N PHE A 53 -7.87 -24.21 -5.32
CA PHE A 53 -6.90 -23.65 -4.39
C PHE A 53 -5.74 -22.88 -5.06
N PHE A 54 -5.28 -23.30 -6.25
CA PHE A 54 -4.13 -22.65 -6.91
C PHE A 54 -4.53 -21.44 -7.79
N GLY A 55 -5.68 -21.51 -8.47
CA GLY A 55 -6.24 -20.38 -9.23
C GLY A 55 -6.49 -19.19 -8.32
N THR A 56 -7.20 -19.42 -7.20
CA THR A 56 -7.49 -18.37 -6.21
C THR A 56 -6.23 -17.65 -5.71
N VAL A 57 -5.10 -18.34 -5.49
CA VAL A 57 -3.84 -17.71 -5.03
C VAL A 57 -3.14 -16.89 -6.13
N LEU A 58 -3.24 -17.30 -7.39
CA LEU A 58 -2.69 -16.54 -8.51
C LEU A 58 -3.57 -15.35 -8.89
N ASP A 59 -4.88 -15.55 -8.95
CA ASP A 59 -5.88 -14.52 -9.26
C ASP A 59 -5.96 -13.46 -8.14
N SER A 60 -5.72 -13.89 -6.89
CA SER A 60 -5.49 -13.03 -5.71
C SER A 60 -4.43 -11.95 -5.90
N ASN A 61 -3.43 -12.15 -6.76
CA ASN A 61 -2.47 -11.08 -7.00
C ASN A 61 -3.12 -9.91 -7.72
N ILE A 62 -4.03 -10.13 -8.67
CA ILE A 62 -4.64 -9.06 -9.48
C ILE A 62 -5.35 -8.04 -8.59
N ILE A 63 -6.11 -8.50 -7.59
CA ILE A 63 -6.77 -7.61 -6.64
C ILE A 63 -5.74 -6.87 -5.77
N LEU A 64 -4.67 -7.53 -5.32
CA LEU A 64 -3.60 -6.83 -4.60
C LEU A 64 -2.85 -5.82 -5.47
N GLU A 65 -2.68 -6.08 -6.76
CA GLU A 65 -2.09 -5.12 -7.69
C GLU A 65 -3.00 -3.90 -7.84
N ALA A 66 -4.32 -4.11 -8.00
CA ALA A 66 -5.26 -3.01 -8.10
C ALA A 66 -5.23 -2.10 -6.85
N PHE A 67 -5.19 -2.68 -5.65
CA PHE A 67 -5.24 -1.95 -4.38
C PHE A 67 -3.87 -1.50 -3.86
N GLY A 68 -2.79 -2.13 -4.30
CA GLY A 68 -1.45 -1.94 -3.76
C GLY A 68 -0.41 -1.45 -4.76
N HIS A 69 -0.72 -1.40 -6.05
CA HIS A 69 0.19 -0.88 -7.09
C HIS A 69 -0.27 0.48 -7.62
N ALA A 70 0.70 1.21 -8.17
CA ALA A 70 0.49 2.49 -8.81
C ALA A 70 1.46 2.69 -9.98
N THR A 71 1.11 3.60 -10.88
CA THR A 71 2.03 4.04 -11.94
C THR A 71 3.02 5.06 -11.39
N THR A 72 4.30 4.84 -11.64
CA THR A 72 5.41 5.77 -11.39
C THR A 72 6.15 6.07 -12.69
N SER A 73 7.08 7.04 -12.69
CA SER A 73 7.93 7.32 -13.87
C SER A 73 8.76 6.13 -14.33
N MET A 74 9.10 5.21 -13.42
CA MET A 74 9.97 4.09 -13.70
C MET A 74 9.21 2.81 -14.02
N ASN A 75 8.00 2.64 -13.48
CA ASN A 75 7.21 1.42 -13.64
C ASN A 75 5.70 1.75 -13.64
N LEU A 76 5.01 1.33 -14.70
CA LEU A 76 3.56 1.55 -14.85
C LEU A 76 2.70 0.74 -13.89
N ASN A 77 3.23 -0.33 -13.29
CA ASN A 77 2.58 -1.20 -12.32
C ASN A 77 3.51 -1.45 -11.13
N SER A 78 3.97 -0.37 -10.49
CA SER A 78 4.92 -0.43 -9.38
C SER A 78 4.21 -0.89 -8.11
N SER A 79 4.70 -1.96 -7.48
CA SER A 79 4.26 -2.34 -6.14
C SER A 79 4.54 -1.22 -5.15
N ARG A 80 3.51 -0.82 -4.39
CA ARG A 80 3.55 0.21 -3.34
C ARG A 80 3.28 -0.37 -1.94
N PHE A 81 3.45 -1.67 -1.80
CA PHE A 81 3.53 -2.43 -0.55
C PHE A 81 4.44 -3.65 -0.76
N GLY A 82 5.02 -4.18 0.31
CA GLY A 82 5.69 -5.48 0.31
C GLY A 82 4.77 -6.56 0.86
N LYS A 83 4.99 -7.82 0.50
CA LYS A 83 4.22 -8.95 1.05
C LYS A 83 5.08 -10.18 1.28
N VAL A 84 4.75 -10.90 2.35
CA VAL A 84 5.19 -12.28 2.54
C VAL A 84 4.01 -13.19 2.25
N THR A 85 4.10 -13.99 1.20
CA THR A 85 3.14 -15.04 0.89
C THR A 85 3.63 -16.34 1.51
N THR A 86 2.93 -16.82 2.52
CA THR A 86 3.23 -18.07 3.23
C THR A 86 2.35 -19.18 2.68
N LEU A 87 2.92 -20.06 1.88
CA LEU A 87 2.28 -21.27 1.38
C LEU A 87 2.46 -22.39 2.40
N GLN A 88 1.36 -23.06 2.74
CA GLN A 88 1.35 -24.26 3.56
C GLN A 88 1.33 -25.46 2.62
N VAL A 89 2.40 -26.26 2.65
CA VAL A 89 2.62 -27.34 1.69
C VAL A 89 2.72 -28.66 2.44
N SER A 90 1.86 -29.61 2.09
CA SER A 90 1.98 -31.00 2.54
C SER A 90 2.74 -31.81 1.50
N PHE A 91 3.63 -32.67 1.95
CA PHE A 91 4.37 -33.60 1.10
C PHE A 91 3.77 -35.00 1.22
N GLY A 92 3.60 -35.65 0.08
CA GLY A 92 3.20 -37.05 0.00
C GLY A 92 4.34 -38.01 0.38
N LEU A 93 4.10 -39.30 0.18
CA LEU A 93 5.11 -40.35 0.45
C LEU A 93 6.34 -40.21 -0.45
N HIS A 94 6.18 -39.58 -1.63
CA HIS A 94 7.25 -39.30 -2.55
C HIS A 94 7.63 -37.81 -2.56
N PRO A 95 8.93 -37.44 -2.68
CA PRO A 95 9.38 -36.04 -2.60
C PRO A 95 8.82 -35.10 -3.68
N TRP A 96 8.40 -35.63 -4.82
CA TRP A 96 7.79 -34.86 -5.92
C TRP A 96 6.27 -34.70 -5.77
N GLU A 97 5.66 -35.41 -4.82
CA GLU A 97 4.24 -35.28 -4.51
C GLU A 97 4.12 -34.22 -3.43
N PHE A 98 3.56 -33.08 -3.79
CA PHE A 98 3.23 -32.03 -2.84
C PHE A 98 1.87 -31.44 -3.17
N GLN A 99 1.20 -30.96 -2.14
CA GLN A 99 -0.07 -30.24 -2.24
C GLN A 99 0.03 -28.93 -1.48
N ILE A 100 -0.44 -27.85 -2.08
CA ILE A 100 -0.64 -26.60 -1.37
C ILE A 100 -1.98 -26.69 -0.65
N CYS A 101 -1.93 -26.64 0.66
CA CYS A 101 -3.09 -26.85 1.53
C CYS A 101 -3.62 -25.53 2.11
N GLY A 102 -2.82 -24.47 2.09
CA GLY A 102 -3.15 -23.19 2.68
C GLY A 102 -2.25 -22.07 2.14
N CYS A 103 -2.74 -20.83 2.20
CA CYS A 103 -1.99 -19.62 1.91
C CYS A 103 -2.30 -18.56 2.98
N CYS A 104 -1.31 -17.75 3.30
CA CYS A 104 -1.47 -16.58 4.15
C CYS A 104 -0.55 -15.47 3.65
N ILE A 105 -1.14 -14.31 3.37
CA ILE A 105 -0.49 -13.12 2.87
C ILE A 105 -0.35 -12.14 4.03
N SER A 106 0.89 -11.74 4.30
CA SER A 106 1.23 -10.73 5.31
C SER A 106 1.80 -9.50 4.59
N PRO A 107 1.00 -8.47 4.33
CA PRO A 107 1.48 -7.23 3.72
C PRO A 107 2.28 -6.41 4.74
N PHE A 108 3.16 -5.55 4.24
CA PHE A 108 3.89 -4.58 5.04
C PHE A 108 4.26 -3.36 4.21
N LEU A 109 4.47 -2.22 4.87
CA LEU A 109 4.89 -0.96 4.25
C LEU A 109 3.99 -0.52 3.06
N LEU A 110 2.67 -0.59 3.23
CA LEU A 110 1.77 0.09 2.29
C LEU A 110 2.07 1.60 2.31
N GLU A 111 2.35 2.19 1.14
CA GLU A 111 2.64 3.60 0.98
C GLU A 111 1.37 4.47 1.11
N LYS A 112 0.77 4.49 2.30
CA LYS A 112 -0.46 5.23 2.63
C LYS A 112 -0.39 6.70 2.23
N SER A 113 0.79 7.31 2.30
CA SER A 113 1.00 8.72 1.95
C SER A 113 0.57 9.05 0.51
N ARG A 114 0.65 8.07 -0.41
CA ARG A 114 0.23 8.16 -1.82
C ARG A 114 -1.24 8.54 -1.97
N VAL A 115 -2.12 7.99 -1.13
CA VAL A 115 -3.57 8.23 -1.18
C VAL A 115 -3.88 9.72 -1.17
N THR A 116 -3.15 10.48 -0.36
CA THR A 116 -3.41 11.91 -0.10
C THR A 116 -2.45 12.84 -0.82
N ARG A 117 -1.59 12.31 -1.70
CA ARG A 117 -0.55 13.08 -2.35
C ARG A 117 -1.15 14.00 -3.40
N GLU A 118 -1.17 15.31 -3.13
CA GLU A 118 -1.62 16.28 -4.13
C GLU A 118 -0.69 16.28 -5.35
N LYS A 119 -1.22 16.07 -6.56
CA LYS A 119 -0.36 16.11 -7.78
C LYS A 119 0.12 17.51 -8.15
N ILE A 120 -0.49 18.55 -7.59
CA ILE A 120 -0.25 19.94 -7.99
C ILE A 120 0.78 20.57 -7.05
N GLY A 121 2.02 20.70 -7.52
CA GLY A 121 3.09 21.41 -6.84
C GLY A 121 4.35 21.52 -7.70
N PRO A 122 5.16 22.60 -7.57
CA PRO A 122 6.40 22.74 -8.32
C PRO A 122 7.37 21.59 -8.00
N GLY A 123 7.94 20.97 -9.04
CA GLY A 123 8.92 19.88 -8.92
C GLY A 123 8.35 18.47 -8.72
N ARG A 124 7.02 18.26 -8.85
CA ARG A 124 6.41 16.93 -8.76
C ARG A 124 6.35 16.24 -10.13
N ASP A 125 6.68 14.96 -10.13
CA ASP A 125 6.59 14.09 -11.31
C ASP A 125 5.12 13.90 -11.71
N GLN A 126 4.75 14.42 -12.89
CA GLN A 126 3.37 14.38 -13.38
C GLN A 126 2.91 12.95 -13.70
N SER A 127 3.87 12.03 -13.91
CA SER A 127 3.62 10.62 -14.23
C SER A 127 3.27 9.76 -13.00
N ASP A 128 3.52 10.24 -11.78
CA ASP A 128 3.30 9.46 -10.56
C ASP A 128 1.81 9.48 -10.15
N MET A 129 1.09 8.37 -10.27
CA MET A 129 -0.36 8.25 -10.09
C MET A 129 -0.74 7.72 -8.70
N ASN A 130 -2.01 7.84 -8.32
CA ASN A 130 -2.53 7.16 -7.13
C ASN A 130 -2.67 5.64 -7.37
N PHE A 131 -3.17 4.88 -6.40
CA PHE A 131 -3.43 3.45 -6.55
C PHE A 131 -4.43 3.16 -7.66
N HIS A 132 -4.21 2.08 -8.42
CA HIS A 132 -5.00 1.77 -9.62
C HIS A 132 -6.50 1.62 -9.34
N ILE A 133 -6.87 1.04 -8.20
CA ILE A 133 -8.27 0.81 -7.83
C ILE A 133 -9.09 2.09 -7.81
N LEU A 134 -8.50 3.22 -7.40
CA LEU A 134 -9.22 4.50 -7.33
C LEU A 134 -9.62 5.01 -8.72
N TYR A 135 -8.77 4.75 -9.72
CA TYR A 135 -9.04 5.09 -11.11
C TYR A 135 -9.99 4.07 -11.75
N ALA A 136 -9.71 2.77 -11.58
CA ALA A 136 -10.54 1.68 -12.06
C ALA A 136 -11.99 1.79 -11.57
N MET A 137 -12.20 2.11 -10.29
CA MET A 137 -13.53 2.32 -9.72
C MET A 137 -14.29 3.46 -10.41
N VAL A 138 -13.67 4.63 -10.58
CA VAL A 138 -14.33 5.77 -11.22
C VAL A 138 -14.63 5.49 -12.70
N ALA A 139 -13.70 4.83 -13.40
CA ALA A 139 -13.87 4.48 -14.81
C ALA A 139 -14.96 3.41 -15.00
N GLY A 140 -14.84 2.30 -14.29
CA GLY A 140 -15.70 1.14 -14.45
C GLY A 140 -17.17 1.38 -14.13
N VAL A 141 -17.48 2.10 -13.04
CA VAL A 141 -18.89 2.37 -12.68
C VAL A 141 -19.59 3.33 -13.64
N ASN A 142 -18.82 4.15 -14.39
CA ASN A 142 -19.35 5.09 -15.38
C ASN A 142 -19.33 4.56 -16.81
N GLU A 143 -18.55 3.51 -17.10
CA GLU A 143 -18.49 2.89 -18.44
C GLU A 143 -19.77 2.12 -18.76
N PHE A 144 -20.26 1.33 -17.80
CA PHE A 144 -21.32 0.36 -18.05
C PHE A 144 -22.71 0.88 -17.63
N PRO A 145 -23.71 0.94 -18.53
CA PRO A 145 -25.05 1.44 -18.20
C PRO A 145 -25.75 0.69 -17.05
N PHE A 146 -25.50 -0.62 -16.91
CA PHE A 146 -26.08 -1.43 -15.85
C PHE A 146 -25.51 -1.11 -14.46
N MET A 147 -24.35 -0.45 -14.38
CA MET A 147 -23.72 -0.03 -13.11
C MET A 147 -24.18 1.34 -12.62
N HIS A 148 -25.10 2.01 -13.32
CA HIS A 148 -25.57 3.35 -12.95
C HIS A 148 -26.10 3.45 -11.50
N LEU A 149 -26.80 2.42 -11.01
CA LEU A 149 -27.28 2.38 -9.62
C LEU A 149 -26.11 2.33 -8.63
N LEU A 150 -25.08 1.53 -8.91
CA LEU A 150 -23.88 1.49 -8.10
C LEU A 150 -23.14 2.83 -8.17
N ALA A 151 -22.97 3.42 -9.36
CA ALA A 151 -22.35 4.73 -9.51
C ALA A 151 -23.05 5.79 -8.64
N LYS A 152 -24.39 5.80 -8.63
CA LYS A 152 -25.19 6.69 -7.77
C LYS A 152 -24.98 6.41 -6.29
N ASP A 153 -25.00 5.14 -5.89
CA ASP A 153 -24.78 4.74 -4.48
C ASP A 153 -23.38 5.09 -3.98
N LEU A 154 -22.39 5.06 -4.88
CA LEU A 154 -21.03 5.50 -4.62
C LEU A 154 -20.87 7.02 -4.77
N ARG A 155 -21.90 7.76 -5.18
CA ARG A 155 -21.81 9.19 -5.51
C ARG A 155 -20.78 9.49 -6.60
N LEU A 156 -20.55 8.55 -7.52
CA LEU A 156 -19.62 8.64 -8.65
C LEU A 156 -20.35 8.82 -10.00
N ASP A 157 -21.67 8.97 -10.00
CA ASP A 157 -22.46 9.13 -11.21
C ASP A 157 -22.13 10.43 -11.96
N GLY A 158 -21.74 10.31 -13.23
CA GLY A 158 -21.51 11.46 -14.10
C GLY A 158 -20.27 12.29 -13.74
N VAL A 159 -19.38 11.77 -12.89
CA VAL A 159 -18.09 12.37 -12.56
C VAL A 159 -16.94 11.51 -13.07
N ASN A 160 -15.86 12.18 -13.47
CA ASN A 160 -14.63 11.54 -13.93
C ASN A 160 -13.49 11.77 -12.94
N CYS A 161 -12.33 11.16 -13.19
CA CYS A 161 -11.17 11.25 -12.29
C CYS A 161 -10.70 12.70 -12.05
N SER A 162 -10.94 13.63 -12.98
CA SER A 162 -10.54 15.04 -12.82
C SER A 162 -11.32 15.79 -11.72
N ALA A 163 -12.48 15.27 -11.31
CA ALA A 163 -13.25 15.84 -10.21
C ALA A 163 -12.54 15.71 -8.86
N PHE A 164 -11.61 14.76 -8.71
CA PHE A 164 -11.04 14.37 -7.43
C PHE A 164 -9.66 14.98 -7.20
N MET A 165 -9.50 15.61 -6.02
CA MET A 165 -8.22 16.22 -5.61
C MET A 165 -7.09 15.20 -5.54
N TYR A 166 -7.36 14.03 -4.97
CA TYR A 166 -6.37 12.96 -4.79
C TYR A 166 -6.00 12.22 -6.08
N LEU A 167 -6.77 12.39 -7.17
CA LEU A 167 -6.44 11.84 -8.49
C LEU A 167 -5.74 12.86 -9.40
N GLY A 168 -5.60 14.11 -8.93
CA GLY A 168 -4.71 15.11 -9.50
C GLY A 168 -5.31 16.07 -10.52
N ARG A 169 -6.63 16.10 -10.70
CA ARG A 169 -7.38 17.01 -11.59
C ARG A 169 -6.97 17.07 -13.07
N SER A 170 -5.90 16.39 -13.47
CA SER A 170 -5.52 16.25 -14.86
C SER A 170 -6.42 15.23 -15.53
N ASP A 171 -6.54 15.35 -16.85
CA ASP A 171 -7.23 14.37 -17.68
C ASP A 171 -6.47 13.05 -17.64
N HIS A 172 -6.80 12.22 -16.67
CA HIS A 172 -6.58 10.78 -16.58
C HIS A 172 -5.69 10.19 -17.68
N GLN A 173 -4.37 10.35 -17.53
CA GLN A 173 -3.37 9.84 -18.44
C GLN A 173 -2.32 9.12 -17.59
N LEU A 174 -2.22 7.79 -17.74
CA LEU A 174 -1.34 6.94 -16.91
C LEU A 174 0.14 7.21 -17.23
N ALA A 175 0.47 7.62 -18.46
CA ALA A 175 1.82 8.00 -18.85
C ALA A 175 1.82 8.94 -20.05
N GLU A 176 2.89 9.74 -20.19
CA GLU A 176 3.08 10.71 -21.28
C GLU A 176 2.91 10.07 -22.68
N PHE A 177 3.26 8.79 -22.80
CA PHE A 177 3.21 8.01 -24.04
C PHE A 177 1.94 7.16 -24.23
N VAL A 178 1.01 7.16 -23.28
CA VAL A 178 -0.25 6.39 -23.37
C VAL A 178 -1.39 7.36 -23.68
N SER A 179 -2.23 7.03 -24.66
CA SER A 179 -3.38 7.87 -24.98
C SER A 179 -4.41 7.85 -23.84
N LYS A 180 -5.22 8.91 -23.71
CA LYS A 180 -6.31 8.94 -22.71
C LYS A 180 -7.29 7.78 -22.88
N GLU A 181 -7.54 7.37 -24.12
CA GLU A 181 -8.45 6.27 -24.44
C GLU A 181 -7.89 4.92 -23.98
N ASP A 182 -6.61 4.65 -24.25
CA ASP A 182 -5.96 3.41 -23.80
C ASP A 182 -5.84 3.36 -22.28
N THR A 183 -5.63 4.52 -21.67
CA THR A 183 -5.60 4.69 -20.22
C THR A 183 -6.95 4.30 -19.61
N TRP A 184 -8.04 4.86 -20.15
CA TRP A 184 -9.39 4.56 -19.70
C TRP A 184 -9.76 3.08 -19.89
N LYS A 185 -9.47 2.50 -21.06
CA LYS A 185 -9.72 1.08 -21.35
C LYS A 185 -9.05 0.16 -20.33
N LYS A 186 -7.78 0.42 -20.01
CA LYS A 186 -7.04 -0.36 -19.00
C LYS A 186 -7.69 -0.32 -17.62
N ASP A 187 -8.23 0.83 -17.22
CA ASP A 187 -8.86 0.96 -15.91
C ASP A 187 -10.26 0.36 -15.87
N VAL A 188 -11.00 0.36 -16.99
CA VAL A 188 -12.23 -0.42 -17.16
C VAL A 188 -11.94 -1.93 -17.09
N GLU A 189 -10.91 -2.40 -17.79
CA GLU A 189 -10.48 -3.81 -17.74
C GLU A 189 -10.09 -4.24 -16.33
N ARG A 190 -9.28 -3.41 -15.65
CA ARG A 190 -8.87 -3.65 -14.26
C ARG A 190 -10.06 -3.65 -13.31
N TRP A 191 -11.05 -2.78 -13.53
CA TRP A 191 -12.29 -2.80 -12.74
C TRP A 191 -13.03 -4.13 -12.86
N GLN A 192 -13.20 -4.65 -14.08
CA GLN A 192 -13.85 -5.94 -14.28
C GLN A 192 -13.10 -7.06 -13.57
N GLN A 193 -11.77 -7.09 -13.70
CA GLN A 193 -10.92 -8.06 -13.00
C GLN A 193 -11.08 -8.00 -11.48
N VAL A 194 -11.16 -6.78 -10.91
CA VAL A 194 -11.37 -6.62 -9.47
C VAL A 194 -12.71 -7.20 -9.03
N ILE A 195 -13.79 -6.95 -9.78
CA ILE A 195 -15.11 -7.50 -9.48
C ILE A 195 -15.09 -9.03 -9.55
N ASP A 196 -14.53 -9.59 -10.63
CA ASP A 196 -14.41 -11.03 -10.83
C ASP A 196 -13.61 -11.68 -9.66
N CYS A 197 -12.48 -11.08 -9.27
CA CYS A 197 -11.70 -11.56 -8.12
C CYS A 197 -12.47 -11.44 -6.80
N MET A 198 -13.25 -10.38 -6.58
CA MET A 198 -14.06 -10.24 -5.36
C MET A 198 -15.16 -11.32 -5.28
N ASP A 199 -15.75 -11.69 -6.42
CA ASP A 199 -16.71 -12.79 -6.51
C ASP A 199 -16.04 -14.15 -6.21
N GLU A 200 -14.83 -14.38 -6.72
CA GLU A 200 -14.03 -15.58 -6.43
C GLU A 200 -13.64 -15.68 -4.95
N LEU A 201 -13.35 -14.55 -4.30
CA LEU A 201 -13.12 -14.45 -2.85
C LEU A 201 -14.41 -14.61 -2.03
N SER A 202 -15.54 -14.91 -2.68
CA SER A 202 -16.86 -15.09 -2.05
C SER A 202 -17.31 -13.86 -1.25
N LEU A 203 -16.88 -12.65 -1.65
CA LEU A 203 -17.39 -11.42 -1.07
C LEU A 203 -18.80 -11.17 -1.59
N SER A 204 -19.76 -11.04 -0.66
CA SER A 204 -21.14 -10.73 -1.04
C SER A 204 -21.24 -9.34 -1.72
N PRO A 205 -22.27 -9.12 -2.56
CA PRO A 205 -22.47 -7.82 -3.21
C PRO A 205 -22.52 -6.64 -2.23
N ASP A 206 -23.05 -6.85 -1.02
CA ASP A 206 -23.09 -5.82 0.02
C ASP A 206 -21.69 -5.52 0.57
N GLN A 207 -20.84 -6.54 0.78
CA GLN A 207 -19.45 -6.34 1.20
C GLN A 207 -18.66 -5.59 0.14
N GLN A 208 -18.77 -5.99 -1.14
CA GLN A 208 -18.13 -5.30 -2.26
C GLN A 208 -18.57 -3.84 -2.34
N LYS A 209 -19.88 -3.60 -2.28
CA LYS A 209 -20.44 -2.24 -2.28
C LYS A 209 -19.91 -1.40 -1.11
N SER A 210 -19.80 -1.99 0.08
CA SER A 210 -19.24 -1.30 1.25
C SER A 210 -17.76 -0.95 1.07
N ILE A 211 -16.94 -1.83 0.50
CA ILE A 211 -15.54 -1.54 0.14
C ILE A 211 -15.50 -0.32 -0.79
N PHE A 212 -16.29 -0.32 -1.86
CA PHE A 212 -16.32 0.78 -2.82
C PHE A 212 -16.88 2.08 -2.23
N LYS A 213 -17.86 2.01 -1.32
CA LYS A 213 -18.35 3.21 -0.60
C LYS A 213 -17.24 3.88 0.19
N VAL A 214 -16.42 3.09 0.90
CA VAL A 214 -15.29 3.63 1.68
C VAL A 214 -14.22 4.23 0.75
N LEU A 215 -13.88 3.57 -0.35
CA LEU A 215 -12.95 4.12 -1.36
C LEU A 215 -13.49 5.41 -2.00
N SER A 216 -14.80 5.49 -2.28
CA SER A 216 -15.42 6.72 -2.76
C SER A 216 -15.36 7.83 -1.71
N ALA A 217 -15.58 7.51 -0.43
CA ALA A 217 -15.42 8.48 0.64
C ALA A 217 -13.99 9.03 0.74
N VAL A 218 -12.97 8.18 0.53
CA VAL A 218 -11.57 8.61 0.41
C VAL A 218 -11.40 9.66 -0.69
N LEU A 219 -12.00 9.46 -1.86
CA LEU A 219 -11.94 10.43 -2.95
C LEU A 219 -12.65 11.75 -2.61
N TRP A 220 -13.86 11.69 -2.06
CA TRP A 220 -14.62 12.89 -1.67
C TRP A 220 -13.99 13.65 -0.51
N LEU A 221 -13.32 12.98 0.42
CA LEU A 221 -12.55 13.62 1.48
C LEU A 221 -11.50 14.58 0.92
N GLY A 222 -10.80 14.21 -0.16
CA GLY A 222 -9.82 15.08 -0.80
C GLY A 222 -10.41 16.41 -1.29
N ASN A 223 -11.70 16.43 -1.62
CA ASN A 223 -12.43 17.62 -2.06
C ASN A 223 -12.98 18.48 -0.92
N ILE A 224 -12.84 18.06 0.33
CA ILE A 224 -13.20 18.88 1.49
C ILE A 224 -12.09 19.89 1.77
N GLU A 225 -12.46 21.17 1.84
CA GLU A 225 -11.57 22.27 2.21
C GLU A 225 -11.98 22.84 3.57
N LEU A 226 -11.02 22.81 4.50
CA LEU A 226 -11.17 23.32 5.86
C LEU A 226 -10.44 24.67 5.92
N ASP A 227 -11.19 25.77 5.86
CA ASP A 227 -10.60 27.11 5.91
C ASP A 227 -11.10 27.90 7.13
N TYR A 228 -10.21 28.73 7.65
CA TYR A 228 -10.51 29.63 8.76
C TYR A 228 -11.17 30.90 8.22
N LYS A 229 -12.45 31.08 8.50
CA LYS A 229 -13.15 32.31 8.12
C LYS A 229 -12.94 33.38 9.19
N THR A 230 -12.21 34.43 8.81
CA THR A 230 -11.89 35.58 9.69
C THR A 230 -13.13 36.24 10.28
N GLU A 231 -14.23 36.27 9.51
CA GLU A 231 -15.51 36.88 9.90
C GLU A 231 -16.20 36.13 11.05
N SER A 232 -16.23 34.78 10.98
CA SER A 232 -16.85 33.93 12.01
C SER A 232 -15.88 33.51 13.11
N LYS A 233 -14.57 33.79 12.95
CA LYS A 233 -13.47 33.32 13.81
C LYS A 233 -13.48 31.81 14.05
N LYS A 234 -13.98 31.05 13.07
CA LYS A 234 -14.12 29.59 13.14
C LYS A 234 -13.53 28.93 11.90
N LEU A 235 -13.05 27.71 12.08
CA LEU A 235 -12.84 26.77 10.99
C LEU A 235 -14.21 26.45 10.38
N VAL A 236 -14.28 26.46 9.05
CA VAL A 236 -15.50 26.14 8.31
C VAL A 236 -15.16 25.08 7.28
N MET A 237 -15.96 24.02 7.28
CA MET A 237 -15.89 22.97 6.28
C MET A 237 -16.64 23.37 5.01
N SER A 238 -16.00 23.18 3.86
CA SER A 238 -16.57 23.53 2.55
C SER A 238 -16.13 22.54 1.47
N SER A 239 -16.68 22.67 0.26
CA SER A 239 -16.36 21.81 -0.88
C SER A 239 -15.52 22.55 -1.91
N LYS A 240 -14.47 21.89 -2.42
CA LYS A 240 -13.57 22.45 -3.42
C LYS A 240 -13.87 21.87 -4.81
N CYS A 241 -14.24 22.75 -5.75
CA CYS A 241 -14.49 22.43 -7.16
C CYS A 241 -15.63 21.45 -7.45
N VAL A 242 -16.33 20.97 -6.43
CA VAL A 242 -17.49 20.08 -6.51
C VAL A 242 -18.53 20.54 -5.48
N PRO A 243 -19.83 20.29 -5.71
CA PRO A 243 -20.84 20.55 -4.70
C PRO A 243 -20.87 19.45 -3.64
N ASP A 244 -21.15 19.84 -2.40
CA ASP A 244 -21.52 18.97 -1.28
C ASP A 244 -20.61 17.73 -1.04
N ALA A 245 -19.30 17.93 -1.06
CA ALA A 245 -18.35 16.88 -0.69
C ALA A 245 -18.57 16.36 0.76
N PRO A 246 -18.83 17.21 1.78
CA PRO A 246 -19.12 16.73 3.13
C PRO A 246 -20.37 15.86 3.22
N GLY A 247 -21.48 16.24 2.59
CA GLY A 247 -22.71 15.44 2.59
C GLY A 247 -22.48 14.06 1.97
N ARG A 248 -21.75 13.99 0.85
CA ARG A 248 -21.37 12.72 0.21
C ARG A 248 -20.55 11.82 1.13
N VAL A 249 -19.56 12.37 1.83
CA VAL A 249 -18.75 11.59 2.79
C VAL A 249 -19.61 11.04 3.93
N VAL A 250 -20.51 11.86 4.49
CA VAL A 250 -21.43 11.44 5.56
C VAL A 250 -22.34 10.31 5.12
N GLU A 251 -22.88 10.38 3.90
CA GLU A 251 -23.75 9.34 3.35
C GLU A 251 -22.99 8.04 3.05
N LEU A 252 -21.77 8.14 2.51
CA LEU A 252 -20.94 6.98 2.14
C LEU A 252 -20.42 6.23 3.37
N LEU A 253 -20.03 6.96 4.41
CA LEU A 253 -19.53 6.41 5.67
C LEU A 253 -20.63 6.23 6.73
N GLU A 254 -21.87 6.63 6.42
CA GLU A 254 -23.03 6.53 7.32
C GLU A 254 -22.77 7.14 8.71
N LEU A 255 -22.16 8.34 8.73
CA LEU A 255 -21.74 9.06 9.95
C LEU A 255 -22.87 9.82 10.66
N GLY A 256 -24.12 9.68 10.22
CA GLY A 256 -25.28 10.33 10.80
C GLY A 256 -25.45 11.81 10.44
N SER A 257 -24.42 12.65 10.55
CA SER A 257 -24.54 14.08 10.24
C SER A 257 -23.24 14.76 9.79
N VAL A 258 -23.39 15.90 9.09
CA VAL A 258 -22.26 16.75 8.64
C VAL A 258 -21.53 17.37 9.83
N GLU A 259 -22.24 17.68 10.91
CA GLU A 259 -21.66 18.20 12.16
C GLU A 259 -20.79 17.16 12.86
N GLN A 260 -21.10 15.87 12.73
CA GLN A 260 -20.22 14.81 13.23
C GLN A 260 -18.92 14.76 12.44
N LEU A 261 -18.99 14.80 11.10
CA LEU A 261 -17.79 14.88 10.25
C LEU A 261 -16.98 16.16 10.52
N GLU A 262 -17.66 17.30 10.71
CA GLU A 262 -16.99 18.56 11.04
C GLU A 262 -16.21 18.46 12.36
N ARG A 263 -16.82 17.89 13.40
CA ARG A 263 -16.13 17.64 14.67
C ARG A 263 -14.92 16.72 14.47
N MET A 264 -15.10 15.58 13.78
CA MET A 264 -14.00 14.65 13.47
C MET A 264 -12.80 15.34 12.80
N LEU A 265 -13.04 16.31 11.92
CA LEU A 265 -11.98 16.97 11.14
C LEU A 265 -11.42 18.25 11.77
N THR A 266 -12.13 18.86 12.73
CA THR A 266 -11.77 20.17 13.29
C THR A 266 -11.41 20.14 14.76
N THR A 267 -11.53 18.99 15.43
CA THR A 267 -11.17 18.84 16.83
C THR A 267 -10.13 17.74 17.05
N LYS A 268 -9.54 17.72 18.25
CA LYS A 268 -8.76 16.61 18.78
C LYS A 268 -9.16 16.34 20.23
N SER A 269 -9.09 15.08 20.63
CA SER A 269 -9.25 14.68 22.03
C SER A 269 -7.93 14.91 22.77
N VAL A 270 -7.97 15.59 23.92
CA VAL A 270 -6.82 15.84 24.79
C VAL A 270 -7.12 15.28 26.17
N THR A 271 -6.31 14.33 26.61
CA THR A 271 -6.42 13.74 27.95
C THR A 271 -5.56 14.52 28.94
N LEU A 272 -6.18 15.06 29.99
CA LEU A 272 -5.49 15.73 31.09
C LEU A 272 -4.85 14.69 32.01
N GLN A 273 -3.52 14.56 31.95
CA GLN A 273 -2.77 13.55 32.72
C GLN A 273 -2.99 13.61 34.25
N SER A 274 -3.38 14.78 34.78
CA SER A 274 -3.64 14.96 36.21
C SER A 274 -5.00 14.42 36.66
N THR A 275 -6.01 14.42 35.78
CA THR A 275 -7.40 14.04 36.12
C THR A 275 -7.92 12.86 35.32
N ASN A 276 -7.19 12.40 34.30
CA ASN A 276 -7.64 11.45 33.27
C ASN A 276 -8.95 11.86 32.57
N GLU A 277 -9.29 13.15 32.60
CA GLU A 277 -10.45 13.68 31.88
C GLU A 277 -10.08 13.96 30.42
N VAL A 278 -10.97 13.61 29.50
CA VAL A 278 -10.80 13.82 28.05
C VAL A 278 -11.60 15.05 27.63
N PHE A 279 -10.93 15.99 26.96
CA PHE A 279 -11.53 17.21 26.44
C PHE A 279 -11.41 17.27 24.93
N GLU A 280 -12.45 17.77 24.28
CA GLU A 280 -12.42 18.06 22.85
C GLU A 280 -11.93 19.50 22.62
N VAL A 281 -10.83 19.64 21.88
CA VAL A 281 -10.18 20.93 21.63
C VAL A 281 -10.12 21.18 20.12
N ALA A 282 -10.43 22.40 19.70
CA ALA A 282 -10.32 22.80 18.30
C ALA A 282 -8.88 22.72 17.80
N LEU A 283 -8.69 22.18 16.60
CA LEU A 283 -7.40 22.10 15.92
C LEU A 283 -6.95 23.47 15.42
N GLU A 284 -5.63 23.64 15.31
CA GLU A 284 -5.06 24.84 14.70
C GLU A 284 -5.21 24.82 13.17
N LYS A 285 -5.21 26.00 12.53
CA LYS A 285 -5.39 26.15 11.07
C LYS A 285 -4.45 25.27 10.24
N GLY A 286 -3.21 25.03 10.70
CA GLY A 286 -2.23 24.22 10.00
C GLY A 286 -2.46 22.70 10.09
N GLN A 287 -3.31 22.24 11.03
CA GLN A 287 -3.47 20.82 11.34
C GLN A 287 -4.69 20.18 10.66
N VAL A 288 -5.74 20.95 10.35
CA VAL A 288 -7.02 20.41 9.87
C VAL A 288 -6.92 19.62 8.56
N ASN A 289 -6.14 20.10 7.58
CA ASN A 289 -5.92 19.35 6.34
C ASN A 289 -5.16 18.05 6.59
N HIS A 290 -4.26 18.04 7.58
CA HIS A 290 -3.57 16.84 7.99
C HIS A 290 -4.54 15.81 8.59
N VAL A 291 -5.49 16.23 9.42
CA VAL A 291 -6.49 15.34 10.03
C VAL A 291 -7.41 14.72 8.97
N ARG A 292 -7.86 15.52 8.00
CA ARG A 292 -8.58 15.03 6.82
C ARG A 292 -7.79 13.98 6.04
N ASP A 293 -6.52 14.27 5.76
CA ASP A 293 -5.64 13.33 5.06
C ASP A 293 -5.38 12.07 5.90
N SER A 294 -5.22 12.18 7.22
CA SER A 294 -5.11 11.03 8.12
C SER A 294 -6.35 10.14 8.07
N LEU A 295 -7.55 10.73 8.03
CA LEU A 295 -8.79 9.97 7.86
C LEU A 295 -8.81 9.24 6.51
N ALA A 296 -8.44 9.91 5.42
CA ALA A 296 -8.39 9.29 4.10
C ALA A 296 -7.40 8.12 4.03
N ARG A 297 -6.21 8.26 4.63
CA ARG A 297 -5.20 7.19 4.73
C ARG A 297 -5.70 6.02 5.58
N LEU A 298 -6.33 6.31 6.72
CA LEU A 298 -6.92 5.30 7.59
C LEU A 298 -7.97 4.48 6.84
N LEU A 299 -8.93 5.15 6.20
CA LEU A 299 -9.98 4.47 5.44
C LEU A 299 -9.43 3.58 4.32
N TYR A 300 -8.41 4.07 3.60
CA TYR A 300 -7.76 3.28 2.56
C TYR A 300 -7.04 2.04 3.14
N GLN A 301 -6.32 2.21 4.26
CA GLN A 301 -5.66 1.12 4.96
C GLN A 301 -6.67 0.07 5.44
N LEU A 302 -7.78 0.49 6.06
CA LEU A 302 -8.85 -0.39 6.51
C LEU A 302 -9.42 -1.23 5.37
N VAL A 303 -9.60 -0.63 4.18
CA VAL A 303 -10.03 -1.35 2.99
C VAL A 303 -8.97 -2.34 2.51
N PHE A 304 -7.71 -1.91 2.44
CA PHE A 304 -6.61 -2.77 2.00
C PHE A 304 -6.46 -4.01 2.91
N ASP A 305 -6.48 -3.80 4.23
CA ASP A 305 -6.41 -4.88 5.22
C ASP A 305 -7.61 -5.82 5.10
N TYR A 306 -8.82 -5.28 4.91
CA TYR A 306 -10.03 -6.07 4.71
C TYR A 306 -9.94 -6.99 3.48
N ILE A 307 -9.35 -6.52 2.37
CA ILE A 307 -9.12 -7.35 1.18
C ILE A 307 -8.13 -8.46 1.48
N VAL A 308 -7.02 -8.14 2.14
CA VAL A 308 -6.00 -9.13 2.53
C VAL A 308 -6.59 -10.18 3.47
N ASP A 309 -7.42 -9.77 4.43
CA ASP A 309 -8.10 -10.69 5.34
C ASP A 309 -9.11 -11.57 4.62
N ALA A 310 -9.88 -11.02 3.67
CA ALA A 310 -10.78 -11.81 2.84
C ALA A 310 -10.02 -12.87 2.01
N MET A 311 -8.86 -12.50 1.46
CA MET A 311 -7.98 -13.42 0.74
C MET A 311 -7.41 -14.51 1.65
N ASN A 312 -6.96 -14.14 2.85
CA ASN A 312 -6.47 -15.08 3.85
C ASN A 312 -7.58 -16.03 4.32
N ASP A 313 -8.81 -15.52 4.48
CA ASP A 313 -9.96 -16.34 4.85
C ASP A 313 -10.39 -17.30 3.73
N ALA A 314 -10.28 -16.89 2.46
CA ALA A 314 -10.59 -17.73 1.31
C ALA A 314 -9.52 -18.82 1.06
N THR A 315 -8.28 -18.60 1.53
CA THR A 315 -7.14 -19.49 1.25
C THR A 315 -6.57 -20.17 2.49
N LYS A 316 -7.18 -20.00 3.66
CA LYS A 316 -6.75 -20.70 4.87
C LYS A 316 -6.91 -22.21 4.73
N LEU A 317 -6.01 -22.94 5.38
CA LEU A 317 -6.15 -24.38 5.55
C LEU A 317 -7.41 -24.69 6.36
N ASP A 318 -8.35 -25.42 5.77
CA ASP A 318 -9.51 -25.95 6.49
C ASP A 318 -9.04 -26.92 7.57
N THR A 319 -9.17 -26.54 8.83
CA THR A 319 -9.18 -27.50 9.94
C THR A 319 -10.59 -28.05 10.08
N PRO A 320 -10.80 -29.37 9.96
CA PRO A 320 -12.12 -29.95 10.23
C PRO A 320 -12.59 -29.53 11.63
N ALA A 321 -13.80 -28.95 11.71
CA ALA A 321 -14.42 -28.54 12.96
C ALA A 321 -14.71 -29.73 13.90
N ASP A 322 -14.80 -30.93 13.32
CA ASP A 322 -14.91 -32.19 14.03
C ASP A 322 -13.57 -32.91 13.94
N GLY A 323 -12.97 -33.26 15.09
CA GLY A 323 -11.64 -33.88 15.23
C GLY A 323 -11.47 -35.27 14.61
N ALA A 324 -11.88 -35.45 13.35
CA ALA A 324 -11.66 -36.62 12.51
C ALA A 324 -10.47 -36.36 11.56
N THR A 325 -9.31 -36.84 12.03
CA THR A 325 -8.14 -37.39 11.31
C THR A 325 -8.04 -37.21 9.78
N ASP A 326 -6.92 -36.67 9.28
CA ASP A 326 -5.78 -37.52 8.81
C ASP A 326 -4.56 -36.74 8.29
N VAL A 327 -4.51 -35.40 8.42
CA VAL A 327 -3.24 -34.66 8.28
C VAL A 327 -2.79 -34.28 9.67
N SER A 328 -1.83 -35.04 10.21
CA SER A 328 -1.11 -34.59 11.39
C SER A 328 -0.53 -33.21 11.05
N ARG A 329 -0.76 -32.19 11.87
CA ARG A 329 -0.14 -30.86 11.68
C ARG A 329 1.40 -30.92 11.62
N GLN A 330 2.01 -32.09 11.86
CA GLN A 330 3.44 -32.33 11.83
C GLN A 330 4.02 -32.48 10.41
N ASP A 331 3.21 -32.70 9.38
CA ASP A 331 3.68 -32.92 7.99
C ASP A 331 3.44 -31.74 7.02
N VAL A 332 3.08 -30.56 7.55
CA VAL A 332 2.86 -29.35 6.75
C VAL A 332 4.08 -28.42 6.85
N ALA A 333 4.81 -28.28 5.75
CA ALA A 333 5.89 -27.33 5.62
C ALA A 333 5.36 -25.93 5.28
N SER A 334 6.17 -24.91 5.59
CA SER A 334 5.88 -23.52 5.25
C SER A 334 6.90 -23.02 4.23
N LEU A 335 6.43 -22.67 3.03
CA LEU A 335 7.21 -21.98 2.01
C LEU A 335 6.84 -20.50 2.03
N LYS A 336 7.82 -19.63 2.27
CA LYS A 336 7.61 -18.18 2.30
C LYS A 336 8.21 -17.54 1.07
N ILE A 337 7.37 -16.87 0.30
CA ILE A 337 7.75 -16.06 -0.85
C ILE A 337 7.71 -14.60 -0.40
N ILE A 338 8.83 -13.92 -0.51
CA ILE A 338 8.95 -12.50 -0.16
C ILE A 338 8.93 -11.72 -1.47
N ASP A 339 7.90 -10.89 -1.64
CA ASP A 339 7.76 -9.98 -2.77
C ASP A 339 7.87 -8.55 -2.25
N VAL A 340 8.91 -7.86 -2.69
CA VAL A 340 9.32 -6.55 -2.17
C VAL A 340 9.78 -5.64 -3.28
N PHE A 341 9.66 -4.35 -3.00
CA PHE A 341 10.30 -3.29 -3.75
C PHE A 341 11.78 -3.55 -4.01
N GLY A 342 12.24 -3.17 -5.19
CA GLY A 342 13.66 -2.99 -5.44
C GLY A 342 14.19 -1.74 -4.74
N PHE A 343 15.52 -1.64 -4.66
CA PHE A 343 16.22 -0.43 -4.23
C PHE A 343 15.74 0.81 -5.01
N GLU A 344 15.41 1.90 -4.32
CA GLU A 344 14.92 3.16 -4.91
C GLU A 344 15.92 4.30 -4.71
N ASP A 345 16.25 5.01 -5.78
CA ASP A 345 16.93 6.32 -5.73
C ASP A 345 16.19 7.29 -6.66
N LEU A 346 15.29 8.06 -6.05
CA LEU A 346 14.41 9.01 -6.72
C LEU A 346 14.98 10.43 -6.64
N SER A 347 14.36 11.38 -7.36
CA SER A 347 14.73 12.80 -7.27
C SER A 347 14.51 13.39 -5.87
N CYS A 348 13.59 12.81 -5.08
CA CYS A 348 13.30 13.18 -3.71
C CYS A 348 13.05 11.91 -2.89
N ASN A 349 14.04 11.47 -2.11
CA ASN A 349 13.90 10.31 -1.23
C ASN A 349 13.51 10.76 0.18
N SER A 350 12.51 10.13 0.79
CA SER A 350 12.05 10.43 2.14
C SER A 350 12.03 9.15 3.00
N LEU A 351 11.27 9.12 4.09
CA LEU A 351 11.25 8.01 5.05
C LEU A 351 10.86 6.68 4.37
N ASP A 352 9.91 6.73 3.42
CA ASP A 352 9.45 5.56 2.68
C ASP A 352 10.62 4.90 1.91
N GLN A 353 11.40 5.68 1.16
CA GLN A 353 12.60 5.21 0.45
C GLN A 353 13.68 4.71 1.42
N LEU A 354 13.84 5.37 2.58
CA LEU A 354 14.79 4.91 3.59
C LEU A 354 14.42 3.51 4.10
N CYS A 355 13.14 3.26 4.38
CA CYS A 355 12.64 1.94 4.79
C CYS A 355 12.82 0.88 3.69
N ILE A 356 12.52 1.22 2.42
CA ILE A 356 12.69 0.32 1.27
C ILE A 356 14.16 -0.05 1.08
N ASN A 357 15.05 0.94 1.08
CA ASN A 357 16.48 0.72 0.87
C ASN A 357 17.10 -0.01 2.07
N TYR A 358 16.62 0.25 3.28
CA TYR A 358 17.01 -0.50 4.47
C TYR A 358 16.68 -2.00 4.34
N LEU A 359 15.46 -2.31 3.90
CA LEU A 359 15.04 -3.69 3.66
C LEU A 359 15.89 -4.35 2.56
N SER A 360 16.17 -3.62 1.48
CA SER A 360 17.04 -4.10 0.40
C SER A 360 18.43 -4.48 0.91
N GLU A 361 19.04 -3.64 1.75
CA GLU A 361 20.35 -3.93 2.38
C GLU A 361 20.28 -5.14 3.32
N LYS A 362 19.18 -5.30 4.08
CA LYS A 362 18.97 -6.48 4.95
C LYS A 362 18.85 -7.77 4.14
N LEU A 363 18.11 -7.76 3.05
CA LEU A 363 17.96 -8.91 2.17
C LEU A 363 19.29 -9.28 1.51
N TYR A 364 20.02 -8.29 0.98
CA TYR A 364 21.34 -8.51 0.41
C TYR A 364 22.33 -9.08 1.42
N ALA A 365 22.37 -8.53 2.65
CA ALA A 365 23.22 -9.06 3.71
C ALA A 365 22.84 -10.50 4.10
N ARG A 366 21.55 -10.84 4.08
CA ARG A 366 21.09 -12.21 4.35
C ARG A 366 21.50 -13.17 3.24
N GLU A 367 21.39 -12.75 1.98
CA GLU A 367 21.85 -13.52 0.82
C GLU A 367 23.35 -13.81 0.92
N GLU A 368 24.17 -12.78 1.18
CA GLU A 368 25.62 -12.93 1.34
C GLU A 368 25.97 -13.93 2.47
N GLN A 369 25.27 -13.86 3.60
CA GLN A 369 25.46 -14.80 4.72
C GLN A 369 25.13 -16.24 4.33
N VAL A 370 24.03 -16.48 3.62
CA VAL A 370 23.62 -17.82 3.18
C VAL A 370 24.63 -18.41 2.22
N VAL A 371 25.09 -17.61 1.24
CA VAL A 371 26.13 -18.02 0.29
C VAL A 371 27.43 -18.34 1.02
N LEU A 372 27.90 -17.46 1.91
CA LEU A 372 29.13 -17.70 2.66
C LEU A 372 29.04 -18.94 3.56
N ALA A 373 27.90 -19.16 4.23
CA ALA A 373 27.69 -20.35 5.06
C ALA A 373 27.75 -21.65 4.25
N ALA A 374 27.31 -21.62 2.97
CA ALA A 374 27.41 -22.76 2.07
C ALA A 374 28.86 -23.07 1.65
N TYR A 375 29.72 -22.04 1.54
CA TYR A 375 31.11 -22.19 1.07
C TYR A 375 32.17 -22.21 2.20
N SER A 376 31.87 -21.75 3.41
CA SER A 376 32.83 -21.65 4.53
C SER A 376 32.13 -21.59 5.90
N SER A 377 32.51 -22.48 6.81
CA SER A 377 31.85 -22.64 8.11
C SER A 377 32.08 -21.51 9.13
N ASN A 378 32.95 -20.52 8.86
CA ASN A 378 33.41 -19.55 9.86
C ASN A 378 33.87 -18.20 9.28
N VAL A 379 32.98 -17.47 8.59
CA VAL A 379 33.23 -16.05 8.27
C VAL A 379 32.13 -15.19 8.88
N ALA A 380 32.43 -14.56 10.00
CA ALA A 380 31.58 -13.50 10.55
C ALA A 380 31.74 -12.27 9.66
N LEU A 381 30.72 -11.97 8.85
CA LEU A 381 30.60 -10.69 8.18
C LEU A 381 30.52 -9.59 9.26
N GLY A 382 31.48 -8.66 9.24
CA GLY A 382 31.35 -7.43 10.01
C GLY A 382 30.08 -6.68 9.61
N PRO A 383 29.47 -5.88 10.51
CA PRO A 383 28.22 -5.20 10.22
C PRO A 383 28.41 -4.19 9.08
N ARG A 384 28.03 -4.58 7.86
CA ARG A 384 27.88 -3.72 6.70
C ARG A 384 26.63 -2.86 6.76
N LEU A 385 25.71 -3.18 7.67
CA LEU A 385 24.41 -2.53 7.71
C LEU A 385 24.49 -1.18 8.42
N PHE A 386 24.06 -0.13 7.72
CA PHE A 386 24.27 1.28 8.07
C PHE A 386 23.40 1.83 9.21
N ALA A 387 22.45 1.06 9.74
CA ALA A 387 21.67 1.47 10.92
C ALA A 387 21.08 0.24 11.61
N SER A 388 21.14 0.15 12.95
CA SER A 388 19.98 -0.41 13.63
C SER A 388 18.93 0.69 13.57
N LEU A 389 17.69 0.43 13.16
CA LEU A 389 16.62 1.44 13.12
C LEU A 389 16.16 1.88 14.53
N GLU A 390 17.04 1.79 15.53
CA GLU A 390 16.77 2.20 16.91
C GLU A 390 16.41 3.69 16.97
N GLU A 391 16.90 4.51 16.04
CA GLU A 391 16.54 5.93 15.93
C GLU A 391 15.10 6.18 15.45
N LEU A 392 14.40 5.20 14.86
CA LEU A 392 12.98 5.40 14.49
C LEU A 392 12.12 5.71 15.72
N THR A 393 12.52 5.24 16.90
CA THR A 393 11.83 5.58 18.17
C THR A 393 11.80 7.09 18.44
N ILE A 394 12.81 7.83 17.97
CA ILE A 394 12.90 9.29 18.09
C ILE A 394 11.87 9.98 17.17
N LEU A 395 11.45 9.29 16.11
CA LEU A 395 10.47 9.80 15.15
C LEU A 395 9.02 9.54 15.58
N HIS A 396 8.77 8.90 16.74
CA HIS A 396 7.40 8.70 17.24
C HIS A 396 6.79 10.04 17.64
N GLN A 397 5.66 10.37 17.01
CA GLN A 397 4.88 11.57 17.36
C GLN A 397 4.00 11.30 18.60
N SER A 398 3.87 12.31 19.47
CA SER A 398 2.92 12.32 20.58
C SER A 398 1.74 13.24 20.30
N GLU A 399 0.58 12.98 20.94
CA GLU A 399 -0.72 13.63 20.70
C GLU A 399 -0.71 15.18 20.75
N ASN A 400 0.29 15.78 21.41
CA ASN A 400 0.34 17.22 21.68
C ASN A 400 1.58 17.92 21.13
N GLU A 401 2.24 17.34 20.13
CA GLU A 401 3.43 17.95 19.57
C GLU A 401 3.15 19.15 18.66
N THR A 402 3.96 20.18 18.85
CA THR A 402 4.02 21.37 18.00
C THR A 402 4.97 21.11 16.82
N ALA A 403 4.77 21.83 15.71
CA ALA A 403 5.65 21.74 14.54
C ALA A 403 7.15 21.97 14.88
N GLN A 404 7.44 22.84 15.86
CA GLN A 404 8.82 23.07 16.34
C GLN A 404 9.42 21.84 17.04
N GLN A 405 8.61 21.05 17.74
CA GLN A 405 9.05 19.81 18.38
C GLN A 405 9.25 18.69 17.36
N GLU A 406 8.48 18.66 16.28
CA GLU A 406 8.68 17.74 15.16
C GLU A 406 10.00 18.04 14.44
N GLU A 407 10.23 19.31 14.07
CA GLU A 407 11.47 19.75 13.41
C GLU A 407 12.71 19.39 14.24
N LYS A 408 12.66 19.61 15.57
CA LYS A 408 13.74 19.23 16.48
C LYS A 408 14.02 17.73 16.48
N ARG A 409 13.00 16.88 16.40
CA ARG A 409 13.18 15.42 16.37
C ARG A 409 13.69 14.93 15.03
N ASN A 410 13.23 15.52 13.92
CA ASN A 410 13.82 15.29 12.60
C ASN A 410 15.32 15.61 12.60
N MET A 411 15.70 16.77 13.14
CA MET A 411 17.12 17.15 13.29
C MET A 411 17.89 16.20 14.21
N LEU A 412 17.28 15.77 15.32
CA LEU A 412 17.90 14.84 16.27
C LEU A 412 18.13 13.46 15.65
N PHE A 413 17.19 12.97 14.85
CA PHE A 413 17.33 11.73 14.09
C PHE A 413 18.56 11.79 13.17
N VAL A 414 18.66 12.82 12.33
CA VAL A 414 19.81 13.00 11.42
C VAL A 414 21.11 13.11 12.19
N ARG A 415 21.13 13.92 13.27
CA ARG A 415 22.30 14.07 14.13
C ARG A 415 22.78 12.75 14.71
N ASN A 416 21.87 11.94 15.26
CA ASN A 416 22.21 10.66 15.88
C ASN A 416 22.78 9.66 14.87
N ILE A 417 22.23 9.64 13.64
CA ILE A 417 22.77 8.83 12.54
C ILE A 417 24.24 9.19 12.27
N TYR A 418 24.57 10.49 12.17
CA TYR A 418 25.94 10.94 11.94
C TYR A 418 26.89 10.72 13.11
N GLU A 419 26.44 10.97 14.35
CA GLU A 419 27.27 10.76 15.54
C GLU A 419 27.68 9.29 15.69
N ARG A 420 26.74 8.35 15.46
CA ARG A 420 27.00 6.91 15.55
C ARG A 420 27.83 6.35 14.40
N ASN A 421 27.79 6.99 13.23
CA ASN A 421 28.42 6.50 11.99
C ASN A 421 29.48 7.46 11.43
N SER A 422 30.11 8.26 12.30
CA SER A 422 31.07 9.32 11.93
C SER A 422 32.26 8.88 11.07
N THR A 423 32.64 7.60 11.12
CA THR A 423 33.73 7.04 10.31
C THR A 423 33.31 6.48 8.96
N ARG A 424 31.99 6.38 8.70
CA ARG A 424 31.41 5.69 7.54
C ARG A 424 30.55 6.59 6.66
N LEU A 425 29.96 7.64 7.23
CA LEU A 425 29.11 8.57 6.50
C LEU A 425 29.92 9.72 5.89
N LEU A 426 29.50 10.14 4.70
CA LEU A 426 29.99 11.34 4.05
C LEU A 426 29.46 12.58 4.78
N ASP A 427 30.13 13.72 4.69
CA ASP A 427 29.60 14.96 5.26
C ASP A 427 28.18 15.25 4.72
N PRO A 428 27.25 15.75 5.57
CA PRO A 428 25.92 16.10 5.12
C PRO A 428 25.98 17.15 3.99
N PRO A 429 25.06 17.08 3.01
CA PRO A 429 25.08 18.01 1.88
C PRO A 429 24.95 19.44 2.39
N ARG A 430 25.90 20.32 2.01
CA ARG A 430 25.83 21.73 2.40
C ARG A 430 24.70 22.41 1.64
N VAL A 431 23.69 22.89 2.35
CA VAL A 431 22.69 23.80 1.76
C VAL A 431 23.41 25.11 1.41
N VAL A 432 23.68 25.32 0.11
CA VAL A 432 24.32 26.55 -0.36
C VAL A 432 23.31 27.69 -0.25
N ASN A 433 23.36 28.41 0.87
CA ASN A 433 22.70 29.71 0.99
C ASN A 433 23.42 30.69 0.06
N ASN A 434 22.94 30.83 -1.17
CA ASN A 434 23.42 31.87 -2.08
C ASN A 434 23.12 33.24 -1.46
N GLY A 435 24.15 33.82 -0.83
CA GLY A 435 24.10 35.13 -0.24
C GLY A 435 23.87 36.18 -1.31
N LYS A 436 22.62 36.61 -1.47
CA LYS A 436 22.14 38.00 -1.62
C LYS A 436 20.69 38.00 -2.09
N ARG A 437 19.89 38.84 -1.41
CA ARG A 437 18.43 39.01 -1.45
C ARG A 437 17.68 37.93 -0.64
N ARG A 438 17.26 38.33 0.56
CA ARG A 438 16.19 37.69 1.32
C ARG A 438 14.94 37.69 0.43
N SER A 439 14.73 36.60 -0.32
CA SER A 439 13.37 36.15 -0.63
C SER A 439 12.93 35.30 0.56
N SER A 440 11.71 35.51 1.06
CA SER A 440 11.16 34.85 2.25
C SER A 440 10.74 33.39 1.99
N VAL A 441 11.51 32.63 1.21
CA VAL A 441 11.26 31.20 1.00
C VAL A 441 12.09 30.45 2.04
N ALA A 442 11.40 29.76 2.95
CA ALA A 442 11.97 29.13 4.13
C ALA A 442 13.04 28.07 3.81
N LEU A 443 13.94 27.84 4.77
CA LEU A 443 14.93 26.76 4.81
C LEU A 443 14.20 25.40 4.99
N THR A 444 13.56 24.88 3.95
CA THR A 444 12.57 23.78 4.06
C THR A 444 13.08 22.36 3.81
N ILE A 445 14.40 22.11 3.77
CA ILE A 445 14.97 20.79 3.42
C ILE A 445 16.01 20.40 4.46
N LEU A 446 15.97 19.16 4.95
CA LEU A 446 16.88 18.57 5.93
C LEU A 446 17.60 17.36 5.31
N PRO A 447 18.58 17.59 4.43
CA PRO A 447 19.19 16.51 3.65
C PRO A 447 20.24 15.73 4.43
N PHE A 448 20.32 14.43 4.20
CA PHE A 448 21.42 13.57 4.67
C PHE A 448 21.72 12.46 3.65
N VAL A 449 22.92 11.89 3.70
CA VAL A 449 23.36 10.88 2.73
C VAL A 449 23.63 9.57 3.45
N ILE A 450 23.14 8.47 2.88
CA ILE A 450 23.56 7.13 3.27
C ILE A 450 24.27 6.48 2.07
N PRO A 451 25.51 5.99 2.24
CA PRO A 451 26.16 5.15 1.25
C PRO A 451 25.60 3.72 1.33
N HIS A 452 24.81 3.35 0.33
CA HIS A 452 24.26 2.00 0.16
C HIS A 452 25.17 1.14 -0.72
N THR A 453 24.95 -0.18 -0.73
CA THR A 453 25.68 -1.13 -1.58
C THR A 453 25.60 -0.78 -3.06
N ARG A 454 24.48 -0.16 -3.48
CA ARG A 454 24.21 0.24 -4.88
C ARG A 454 24.54 1.70 -5.21
N GLY A 455 24.97 2.51 -4.24
CA GLY A 455 25.28 3.92 -4.46
C GLY A 455 24.92 4.82 -3.27
N ASN A 456 25.28 6.10 -3.36
CA ASN A 456 24.94 7.07 -2.33
C ASN A 456 23.55 7.62 -2.60
N VAL A 457 22.65 7.53 -1.61
CA VAL A 457 21.29 8.07 -1.71
C VAL A 457 21.17 9.27 -0.80
N ILE A 458 20.59 10.35 -1.32
CA ILE A 458 20.29 11.57 -0.57
C ILE A 458 18.83 11.51 -0.13
N TYR A 459 18.60 11.59 1.18
CA TYR A 459 17.27 11.62 1.80
C TYR A 459 16.96 13.00 2.38
N ASP A 460 15.69 13.37 2.42
CA ASP A 460 15.18 14.57 3.10
C ASP A 460 14.40 14.15 4.36
N ALA A 461 14.94 14.49 5.53
CA ALA A 461 14.34 14.18 6.82
C ALA A 461 13.28 15.18 7.29
N SER A 462 12.91 16.18 6.48
CA SER A 462 12.06 17.30 6.91
C SER A 462 10.69 16.90 7.44
N ASP A 463 10.16 15.76 7.00
CA ASP A 463 8.83 15.25 7.36
C ASP A 463 8.86 13.86 8.03
N PHE A 464 10.03 13.40 8.52
CA PHE A 464 10.19 12.05 9.06
C PHE A 464 9.30 11.75 10.25
N VAL A 465 9.22 12.62 11.27
CA VAL A 465 8.31 12.45 12.42
C VAL A 465 6.86 12.33 11.94
N LYS A 466 6.46 13.17 10.98
CA LYS A 466 5.09 13.20 10.43
C LYS A 466 4.76 11.95 9.61
N LYS A 467 5.75 11.36 8.93
CA LYS A 467 5.58 10.13 8.16
C LYS A 467 5.69 8.87 9.01
N ASN A 468 6.54 8.89 10.03
CA ASN A 468 6.70 7.79 10.96
C ASN A 468 5.54 7.72 11.95
N SER A 469 4.81 8.82 12.12
CA SER A 469 3.58 8.81 12.89
C SER A 469 2.44 8.22 12.07
N ASP A 470 2.20 6.94 12.28
CA ASP A 470 0.87 6.33 12.09
C ASP A 470 -0.14 6.85 13.13
N PHE A 471 -0.03 8.14 13.49
CA PHE A 471 -0.87 8.80 14.45
C PHE A 471 -2.26 8.98 13.84
N VAL A 472 -3.15 8.08 14.22
CA VAL A 472 -4.58 8.21 14.00
C VAL A 472 -5.14 9.00 15.17
N TYR A 473 -5.72 10.16 14.86
CA TYR A 473 -6.37 10.98 15.89
C TYR A 473 -7.50 10.18 16.55
N PRO A 474 -7.56 10.08 17.89
CA PRO A 474 -8.57 9.28 18.58
C PRO A 474 -10.02 9.63 18.20
N ASN A 475 -10.31 10.91 17.99
CA ASN A 475 -11.63 11.38 17.58
C ASN A 475 -12.04 10.90 16.17
N LEU A 476 -11.09 10.58 15.28
CA LEU A 476 -11.41 9.93 14.00
C LEU A 476 -11.92 8.51 14.23
N LEU A 477 -11.25 7.74 15.11
CA LEU A 477 -11.69 6.38 15.44
C LEU A 477 -13.04 6.38 16.16
N GLU A 478 -13.23 7.28 17.13
CA GLU A 478 -14.52 7.45 17.81
C GLU A 478 -15.64 7.83 16.82
N GLY A 479 -15.37 8.75 15.90
CA GLY A 479 -16.31 9.16 14.88
C GLY A 479 -16.68 8.03 13.92
N LEU A 480 -15.70 7.21 13.51
CA LEU A 480 -15.95 6.03 12.68
C LEU A 480 -16.68 4.92 13.44
N LYS A 481 -16.39 4.72 14.74
CA LYS A 481 -17.14 3.77 15.61
C LYS A 481 -18.61 4.16 15.77
N ALA A 482 -18.92 5.45 15.67
CA ALA A 482 -20.29 5.96 15.69
C ALA A 482 -21.02 5.84 14.33
N SER A 483 -20.36 5.35 13.26
CA SER A 483 -21.02 5.02 12.00
C SER A 483 -22.11 3.96 12.20
N SER A 484 -23.24 4.08 11.51
CA SER A 484 -24.26 3.02 11.48
C SER A 484 -23.91 1.86 10.53
N SER A 485 -22.86 2.00 9.73
CA SER A 485 -22.44 0.98 8.78
C SER A 485 -21.74 -0.18 9.49
N VAL A 486 -22.42 -1.33 9.54
CA VAL A 486 -21.87 -2.58 10.09
C VAL A 486 -20.56 -2.98 9.40
N HIS A 487 -20.41 -2.64 8.12
CA HIS A 487 -19.21 -2.97 7.35
C HIS A 487 -18.03 -2.08 7.73
N VAL A 488 -18.25 -0.77 7.96
CA VAL A 488 -17.21 0.14 8.46
C VAL A 488 -16.76 -0.30 9.85
N GLN A 489 -17.70 -0.66 10.73
CA GLN A 489 -17.39 -1.19 12.05
C GLN A 489 -16.57 -2.50 11.97
N ARG A 490 -16.95 -3.42 11.08
CA ARG A 490 -16.20 -4.66 10.86
C ARG A 490 -14.77 -4.39 10.38
N MET A 491 -14.57 -3.47 9.44
CA MET A 491 -13.23 -3.09 8.98
C MET A 491 -12.38 -2.54 10.14
N LEU A 492 -12.96 -1.73 11.04
CA LEU A 492 -12.26 -1.23 12.24
C LEU A 492 -11.85 -2.34 13.21
N ASP A 493 -12.75 -3.30 13.47
CA ASP A 493 -12.49 -4.41 14.40
C ASP A 493 -11.35 -5.31 13.92
N THR A 494 -11.20 -5.42 12.60
CA THR A 494 -10.15 -6.26 11.99
C THR A 494 -8.77 -5.59 12.09
N SER A 495 -8.72 -4.26 12.04
CA SER A 495 -7.49 -3.46 12.18
C SER A 495 -6.85 -3.52 13.57
N HIS A 496 -7.62 -3.80 14.63
CA HIS A 496 -7.10 -3.95 16.00
C HIS A 496 -6.22 -5.20 16.23
N LYS A 497 -5.97 -6.01 15.20
CA LYS A 497 -5.03 -7.15 15.22
C LYS A 497 -3.61 -6.80 14.74
N MET A 498 -3.38 -5.59 14.23
CA MET A 498 -2.05 -5.04 13.94
C MET A 498 -1.54 -4.22 15.12
#